data_AF-A0A9E4SWW4-F1
#
_entry.id   AF-A0A9E4SWW4-F1
#
_cell.length_a   1.000
_cell.length_b   1.000
_cell.length_c   1.000
_cell.angle_alpha   90.00
_cell.angle_beta   90.00
_cell.angle_gamma   90.00
#
_symmetry.space_group_name_H-M   'P 1'
#
loop_
_entity.id
_entity.type
_entity.pdbx_description
1 polymer ?
#
loop_
_entity_poly.entity_id
_entity_poly.type
_entity_poly.pdbx_seq_one_letter_code
_entity_poly.pdbx_strand_id
1 'polypeptide(L)'
;MSIAGTVLLGLGLFFMAVTAIGLVRLPDFFSRVHSVSKSETLGITLVLLGLIAHQGFDQTSLKLGLIALFVLITNPVAAHVLTRSAVRSGLMPWRRPRPGAGGSG
;
A
#
# COMPACT_ATOMS: atom_id res chain seq x y z
N MET A 1 27.48 -6.42 6.47
CA MET A 1 26.37 -5.48 6.20
C MET A 1 26.59 -4.83 4.84
N SER A 2 25.71 -5.08 3.87
CA SER A 2 25.76 -4.42 2.56
C SER A 2 25.17 -3.02 2.65
N ILE A 3 25.91 -1.97 2.26
CA ILE A 3 25.41 -0.58 2.19
C ILE A 3 24.13 -0.50 1.33
N ALA A 4 24.09 -1.24 0.23
CA ALA A 4 22.92 -1.35 -0.64
C ALA A 4 21.67 -1.86 0.11
N GLY A 5 21.82 -2.89 0.95
CA GLY A 5 20.72 -3.40 1.79
C GLY A 5 20.17 -2.35 2.75
N THR A 6 21.03 -1.57 3.41
CA THR A 6 20.61 -0.49 4.31
C THR A 6 19.84 0.61 3.58
N VAL A 7 20.28 1.00 2.38
CA VAL A 7 19.57 2.00 1.56
C VAL A 7 18.20 1.48 1.12
N LEU A 8 18.12 0.22 0.69
CA LEU A 8 16.85 -0.42 0.29
C LEU A 8 15.86 -0.50 1.46
N LEU A 9 16.33 -0.87 2.65
CA LEU A 9 15.51 -0.89 3.86
C LEU A 9 15.03 0.51 4.25
N GLY A 10 15.89 1.52 4.15
CA GLY A 10 15.53 2.92 4.40
C GLY A 10 14.47 3.44 3.44
N LEU A 11 14.60 3.13 2.15
CA LEU A 11 13.57 3.44 1.14
C LEU A 11 12.26 2.70 1.41
N GLY A 12 12.34 1.40 1.74
CA GLY A 12 11.17 0.61 2.10
C GLY A 12 10.40 1.20 3.29
N LEU A 13 11.13 1.64 4.33
CA LEU A 13 10.56 2.32 5.49
C LEU A 13 9.90 3.66 5.11
N PHE A 14 10.53 4.43 4.22
CA PHE A 14 9.93 5.67 3.69
C PHE A 14 8.59 5.39 3.00
N PHE A 15 8.51 4.36 2.14
CA PHE A 15 7.26 3.98 1.48
C PHE A 15 6.20 3.46 2.46
N MET A 16 6.58 2.75 3.52
CA MET A 16 5.66 2.40 4.60
C MET A 16 5.11 3.63 5.32
N ALA A 17 5.96 4.63 5.61
CA ALA A 17 5.50 5.90 6.19
C ALA A 17 4.54 6.64 5.25
N VAL A 18 4.84 6.71 3.95
CA VAL A 18 3.94 7.28 2.93
C VAL A 18 2.61 6.53 2.88
N THR A 19 2.62 5.21 3.01
CA THR A 19 1.41 4.38 3.06
C THR A 19 0.54 4.75 4.25
N ALA A 20 1.12 4.88 5.44
CA ALA A 20 0.41 5.31 6.64
C ALA A 20 -0.15 6.74 6.52
N ILE A 21 0.67 7.68 6.01
CA ILE A 21 0.25 9.06 5.78
C ILE A 21 -0.89 9.12 4.76
N GLY A 22 -0.80 8.37 3.65
CA GLY A 22 -1.83 8.30 2.61
C GLY A 22 -3.17 7.79 3.15
N LEU A 23 -3.14 6.87 4.12
CA LEU A 23 -4.35 6.36 4.77
C LEU A 23 -5.05 7.45 5.61
N VAL A 24 -4.29 8.35 6.26
CA VAL A 24 -4.82 9.41 7.12
C VAL A 24 -5.20 10.68 6.34
N ARG A 25 -4.38 11.08 5.34
CA ARG A 25 -4.51 12.37 4.64
C ARG A 25 -5.57 12.40 3.56
N LEU A 26 -5.88 11.27 2.92
CA LEU A 26 -6.78 11.29 1.76
C LEU A 26 -8.25 11.46 2.20
N PRO A 27 -9.03 12.28 1.50
CA PRO A 27 -10.38 12.65 1.94
C PRO A 27 -11.41 11.52 1.75
N ASP A 28 -11.13 10.55 0.88
CA ASP A 28 -12.09 9.53 0.47
C ASP A 28 -11.52 8.11 0.58
N PHE A 29 -12.39 7.17 0.93
CA PHE A 29 -12.08 5.77 1.14
C PHE A 29 -11.44 5.13 -0.11
N PHE A 30 -12.02 5.36 -1.30
CA PHE A 30 -11.50 4.78 -2.54
C PHE A 30 -10.13 5.34 -2.88
N SER A 31 -9.93 6.62 -2.63
CA SER A 31 -8.63 7.28 -2.85
C SER A 31 -7.59 6.78 -1.85
N ARG A 32 -7.96 6.54 -0.57
CA ARG A 32 -7.10 5.91 0.45
C ARG A 32 -6.65 4.51 0.02
N VAL A 33 -7.58 3.63 -0.36
CA VAL A 33 -7.28 2.25 -0.79
C VAL A 33 -6.36 2.24 -2.01
N HIS A 34 -6.59 3.13 -2.97
CA HIS A 34 -5.75 3.25 -4.16
C HIS A 34 -4.32 3.72 -3.84
N SER A 35 -4.17 4.72 -2.97
CA SER A 35 -2.87 5.22 -2.52
C SER A 35 -2.10 4.17 -1.72
N VAL A 36 -2.78 3.44 -0.82
CA VAL A 36 -2.18 2.40 0.02
C VAL A 36 -1.65 1.26 -0.85
N SER A 37 -2.47 0.73 -1.76
CA SER A 37 -2.11 -0.43 -2.58
C SER A 37 -0.83 -0.20 -3.41
N LYS A 38 -0.67 1.01 -3.96
CA LYS A 38 0.53 1.37 -4.75
C LYS A 38 1.78 1.49 -3.89
N SER A 39 1.69 2.25 -2.79
CA SER A 39 2.85 2.54 -1.93
C SER A 39 3.29 1.32 -1.12
N GLU A 40 2.36 0.48 -0.70
CA GLU A 40 2.65 -0.72 0.09
C GLU A 40 3.39 -1.77 -0.73
N THR A 41 2.96 -2.03 -1.98
CA THR A 41 3.62 -2.99 -2.87
C THR A 41 5.08 -2.60 -3.11
N LEU A 42 5.36 -1.31 -3.31
CA LEU A 42 6.72 -0.79 -3.44
C LEU A 42 7.51 -0.93 -2.14
N GLY A 43 6.92 -0.57 -1.00
CA GLY A 43 7.56 -0.68 0.31
C GLY A 43 7.98 -2.11 0.65
N ILE A 44 7.06 -3.07 0.52
CA ILE A 44 7.33 -4.49 0.77
C ILE A 44 8.41 -5.02 -0.17
N THR A 45 8.34 -4.69 -1.47
CA THR A 45 9.34 -5.13 -2.45
C THR A 45 10.73 -4.61 -2.11
N LEU A 46 10.86 -3.32 -1.75
CA LEU A 46 12.12 -2.70 -1.33
C LEU A 46 12.68 -3.32 -0.05
N VAL A 47 11.82 -3.54 0.96
CA VAL A 47 12.23 -4.17 2.23
C VAL A 47 12.74 -5.59 1.99
N LEU A 48 12.04 -6.39 1.19
CA LEU A 48 12.44 -7.77 0.89
C LEU A 48 13.76 -7.83 0.12
N LEU A 49 13.94 -6.99 -0.90
CA LEU A 49 15.21 -6.89 -1.62
C LEU A 49 16.34 -6.45 -0.68
N GLY A 50 16.07 -5.50 0.23
CA GLY A 50 17.02 -5.07 1.24
C GLY A 50 17.41 -6.18 2.22
N LEU A 51 16.45 -6.99 2.67
CA LEU A 51 16.69 -8.13 3.54
C LEU A 51 17.47 -9.25 2.84
N ILE A 52 17.14 -9.58 1.58
CA ILE A 52 17.88 -10.58 0.80
C ILE A 52 19.33 -10.13 0.57
N ALA A 53 19.55 -8.84 0.26
CA ALA A 53 20.89 -8.27 0.12
C ALA A 53 21.66 -8.29 1.45
N HIS A 54 20.97 -8.17 2.59
CA HIS A 54 21.59 -8.12 3.91
C HIS A 54 21.90 -9.50 4.51
N GLN A 55 21.00 -10.48 4.35
CA GLN A 55 21.13 -11.84 4.89
C GLN A 55 21.71 -12.87 3.91
N GLY A 56 21.70 -12.59 2.60
CA GLY A 56 22.06 -13.56 1.57
C GLY A 56 20.95 -14.58 1.29
N PHE A 57 21.22 -15.51 0.35
CA PHE A 57 20.32 -16.61 0.04
C PHE A 57 20.43 -17.71 1.10
N ASP A 58 19.64 -17.58 2.15
CA ASP A 58 19.52 -18.55 3.24
C ASP A 58 18.03 -18.94 3.47
N GLN A 59 17.77 -19.94 4.31
CA GLN A 59 16.43 -20.39 4.70
C GLN A 59 15.53 -19.24 5.19
N THR A 60 16.13 -18.19 5.75
CA THR A 60 15.45 -16.97 6.18
C THR A 60 14.80 -16.23 4.99
N SER A 61 15.50 -16.13 3.86
CA SER A 61 15.01 -15.45 2.65
C SER A 61 13.80 -16.19 2.04
N LEU A 62 13.76 -17.51 2.14
CA LEU A 62 12.60 -18.31 1.74
C LEU A 62 11.35 -17.96 2.56
N LYS A 63 11.49 -17.89 3.90
CA LYS A 63 10.39 -17.52 4.80
C LYS A 63 9.87 -16.11 4.51
N LEU A 64 10.77 -15.16 4.26
CA LEU A 64 10.42 -13.80 3.88
C LEU A 64 9.67 -13.74 2.55
N GLY A 65 10.10 -14.52 1.56
CA GLY A 65 9.40 -14.66 0.28
C GLY A 65 7.98 -15.24 0.43
N LEU A 66 7.78 -16.21 1.32
CA LEU A 66 6.45 -16.76 1.61
C LEU A 66 5.53 -15.72 2.26
N ILE A 67 6.04 -14.95 3.22
CA ILE A 67 5.29 -13.86 3.86
C ILE A 67 4.92 -12.80 2.81
N ALA A 68 5.86 -12.43 1.95
CA ALA A 68 5.65 -11.48 0.86
C ALA A 68 4.52 -11.92 -0.08
N LEU A 69 4.57 -13.17 -0.53
CA LEU A 69 3.55 -13.75 -1.40
C LEU A 69 2.18 -13.73 -0.72
N PHE A 70 2.13 -14.12 0.55
CA PHE A 70 0.89 -14.11 1.31
C PHE A 70 0.29 -12.70 1.44
N VAL A 71 1.11 -11.70 1.74
CA VAL A 71 0.67 -10.29 1.82
C VAL A 71 0.24 -9.77 0.45
N LEU A 72 0.98 -10.08 -0.61
CA LEU A 72 0.65 -9.69 -1.99
C LEU A 72 -0.69 -10.27 -2.49
N ILE A 73 -1.10 -11.44 -2.00
CA ILE A 73 -2.42 -12.02 -2.29
C ILE A 73 -3.48 -11.45 -1.35
N THR A 74 -3.15 -11.30 -0.07
CA THR A 74 -4.10 -10.83 0.95
C THR A 74 -4.53 -9.39 0.69
N ASN A 75 -3.62 -8.50 0.30
CA ASN A 75 -3.92 -7.10 0.04
C ASN A 75 -4.96 -6.85 -1.07
N PRO A 76 -4.85 -7.41 -2.28
CA PRO A 76 -5.87 -7.22 -3.31
C PRO A 76 -7.20 -7.86 -2.91
N VAL A 77 -7.20 -8.99 -2.20
CA VAL A 77 -8.43 -9.60 -1.67
C VAL A 77 -9.07 -8.68 -0.63
N ALA A 78 -8.29 -8.18 0.33
CA ALA A 78 -8.75 -7.25 1.35
C ALA A 78 -9.28 -5.97 0.70
N ALA A 79 -8.53 -5.35 -0.21
CA ALA A 79 -8.96 -4.16 -0.95
C ALA A 79 -10.27 -4.40 -1.70
N HIS A 80 -10.40 -5.51 -2.42
CA HIS A 80 -11.63 -5.84 -3.14
C HIS A 80 -12.83 -5.98 -2.19
N VAL A 81 -12.68 -6.71 -1.08
CA VAL A 81 -13.75 -6.90 -0.09
C VAL A 81 -14.12 -5.57 0.56
N LEU A 82 -13.12 -4.75 0.92
CA LEU A 82 -13.32 -3.44 1.53
C LEU A 82 -14.04 -2.48 0.57
N THR A 83 -13.64 -2.43 -0.70
CA THR A 83 -14.32 -1.66 -1.76
C THR A 83 -15.75 -2.13 -1.96
N ARG A 84 -16.00 -3.44 -2.03
CA ARG A 84 -17.35 -3.99 -2.18
C ARG A 84 -18.23 -3.67 -0.97
N SER A 85 -17.67 -3.73 0.23
CA SER A 85 -18.37 -3.34 1.46
C SER A 85 -18.68 -1.84 1.47
N ALA A 86 -17.72 -0.99 1.10
CA ALA A 86 -17.90 0.46 1.05
C ALA A 86 -19.03 0.86 0.09
N VAL A 87 -19.07 0.26 -1.11
CA VAL A 87 -20.16 0.48 -2.08
C VAL A 87 -21.51 0.04 -1.49
N ARG A 88 -21.58 -1.10 -0.81
CA ARG A 88 -22.81 -1.58 -0.15
C ARG A 88 -23.25 -0.69 1.01
N SER A 89 -22.30 -0.07 1.71
CA SER A 89 -22.57 0.90 2.79
C SER A 89 -22.96 2.29 2.26
N GLY A 90 -23.07 2.48 0.94
CA GLY A 90 -23.47 3.75 0.33
C GLY A 90 -22.35 4.79 0.24
N LEU A 91 -21.08 4.41 0.48
CA LEU A 91 -19.95 5.32 0.28
C LEU A 91 -19.79 5.60 -1.22
N MET A 92 -19.90 6.87 -1.59
CA MET A 92 -19.67 7.34 -2.95
C MET A 92 -18.22 7.77 -3.14
N PRO A 93 -17.57 7.41 -4.27
CA PRO A 93 -16.25 7.93 -4.60
C PRO A 93 -16.26 9.46 -4.66
N TRP A 94 -15.22 10.09 -4.14
CA TRP A 94 -15.10 11.55 -4.19
C TRP A 94 -15.13 12.04 -5.64
N ARG A 95 -16.05 12.98 -5.90
CA ARG A 95 -16.16 13.71 -7.17
C ARG A 95 -15.80 15.17 -6.93
N ARG A 96 -14.95 15.72 -7.81
CA ARG A 96 -14.66 17.15 -7.83
C ARG A 96 -15.98 17.92 -8.01
N PRO A 97 -16.26 18.96 -7.20
CA PRO A 97 -17.42 19.84 -7.43
C PRO A 97 -17.33 20.41 -8.85
N ARG A 98 -18.40 20.25 -9.65
CA ARG A 98 -18.45 20.88 -10.98
C ARG A 98 -18.49 22.41 -10.78
N PRO A 99 -17.53 23.17 -11.35
CA PRO A 99 -17.63 24.62 -11.37
C PRO A 99 -18.88 24.99 -12.18
N GLY A 100 -19.87 25.61 -11.54
CA GLY A 100 -21.13 26.04 -12.17
C GLY A 100 -22.41 25.30 -11.75
N ALA A 101 -22.35 24.32 -10.83
CA ALA A 101 -23.56 23.75 -10.23
C ALA A 101 -24.07 24.62 -9.07
N GLY A 102 -24.51 25.83 -9.39
CA GLY A 102 -25.38 26.62 -8.51
C GLY A 102 -26.83 26.25 -8.79
N GLY A 103 -27.58 25.85 -7.75
CA GLY A 103 -29.04 25.87 -7.72
C GLY A 103 -29.76 24.59 -8.14
N SER A 104 -30.46 23.99 -7.17
CA SER A 104 -31.81 23.41 -7.21
C SER A 104 -31.89 22.05 -6.50
N GLY A 105 -32.60 22.05 -5.37
CA GLY A 105 -32.85 20.92 -4.47
C GLY A 105 -32.83 21.35 -3.02
#